data_AF-A0A2V7ZJY1-F1
#
_entry.id   AF-A0A2V7ZJY1-F1
#
_cell.length_a   1.000
_cell.length_b   1.000
_cell.length_c   1.000
_cell.angle_alpha   90.00
_cell.angle_beta   90.00
_cell.angle_gamma   90.00
#
_symmetry.space_group_name_H-M   'P 1'
#
loop_
_entity.id
_entity.type
_entity.pdbx_description
1 polymer ?
#
loop_
_entity_poly.entity_id
_entity_poly.type
_entity_poly.pdbx_seq_one_letter_code
_entity_poly.pdbx_strand_id
1 'polypeptide(L)'
;DGRTPMLSNTDFYVQHEFRLPNGKRFQVNATVLNLFDQRAVANKFNNMRRTGAGLNINETAFYAGQVNVQALIDASAFPATSLRIDPRFLMASDYQSPMQARFGLKFVF
;
A
#
# COMPACT_ATOMS: atom_id res chain seq x y z
N ASP A 1 -0.04 -7.60 15.59
CA ASP A 1 -1.06 -6.60 15.23
C ASP A 1 -0.50 -5.77 14.06
N GLY A 2 -1.29 -5.50 13.03
CA GLY A 2 -0.79 -5.00 11.73
C GLY A 2 -1.67 -5.34 10.54
N ARG A 3 -2.67 -6.19 10.73
CA ARG A 3 -3.72 -6.44 9.74
C ARG A 3 -4.57 -5.18 9.58
N THR A 4 -4.98 -4.92 8.35
CA THR A 4 -6.06 -3.97 8.03
C THR A 4 -7.41 -4.69 8.16
N PRO A 5 -8.51 -3.95 8.40
CA PRO A 5 -9.85 -4.50 8.27
C PRO A 5 -10.08 -5.11 6.88
N MET A 6 -11.03 -6.04 6.77
CA MET A 6 -11.40 -6.61 5.48
C MET A 6 -11.89 -5.50 4.54
N LEU A 7 -11.34 -5.46 3.33
CA LEU A 7 -11.71 -4.55 2.25
C LEU A 7 -12.69 -5.25 1.29
N SER A 8 -13.75 -4.55 0.88
CA SER A 8 -14.69 -5.02 -0.13
C SER A 8 -14.85 -3.95 -1.21
N ASN A 9 -13.97 -3.96 -2.20
CA ASN A 9 -14.01 -2.99 -3.29
C ASN A 9 -14.93 -3.46 -4.43
N THR A 10 -15.85 -2.60 -4.86
CA THR A 10 -16.71 -2.85 -6.03
C THR A 10 -16.42 -1.81 -7.09
N ASP A 11 -16.10 -2.28 -8.29
CA ASP A 11 -15.89 -1.45 -9.47
C ASP A 11 -16.95 -1.80 -10.53
N PHE A 12 -17.37 -0.81 -11.31
CA PHE A 12 -18.40 -0.95 -12.33
C PHE A 12 -17.91 -0.47 -13.68
N TYR A 13 -18.23 -1.24 -14.73
CA TYR A 13 -17.94 -0.88 -16.10
C TYR A 13 -19.15 -1.17 -16.97
N VAL A 14 -19.52 -0.20 -17.81
CA VAL A 14 -20.55 -0.36 -18.83
C VAL A 14 -20.09 0.27 -20.14
N GLN A 15 -20.38 -0.40 -21.25
CA GLN A 15 -20.16 0.11 -22.58
C GLN A 15 -21.37 -0.18 -23.47
N HIS A 16 -21.69 0.78 -24.32
CA HIS A 16 -22.65 0.58 -25.40
C HIS A 16 -22.03 0.96 -26.73
N GLU A 17 -22.27 0.13 -27.74
CA GLU A 17 -21.83 0.36 -29.12
C GLU A 17 -23.04 0.65 -30.00
N PHE A 18 -23.03 1.80 -30.66
CA PHE A 18 -23.92 2.16 -31.73
C PHE A 18 -23.29 1.73 -33.07
N ARG A 19 -23.99 0.88 -33.81
CA ARG A 19 -23.61 0.53 -35.19
C ARG A 19 -24.13 1.59 -36.15
N LEU A 20 -23.25 2.10 -37.00
CA LEU A 20 -23.54 3.15 -37.97
C LEU A 20 -23.46 2.56 -39.40
N PRO A 21 -24.03 3.26 -40.41
CA PRO A 21 -23.85 2.89 -41.81
C PRO A 21 -22.37 2.80 -42.22
N ASN A 22 -22.10 2.03 -43.27
CA ASN A 22 -20.75 1.85 -43.84
C ASN A 22 -19.74 1.23 -42.88
N GLY A 23 -20.18 0.32 -41.99
CA GLY A 23 -19.31 -0.43 -41.08
C GLY A 23 -18.77 0.35 -39.87
N LYS A 24 -19.09 1.65 -39.78
CA LYS A 24 -18.66 2.56 -38.72
C LYS A 24 -19.28 2.17 -37.37
N ARG A 25 -18.58 2.44 -36.28
CA ARG A 25 -19.07 2.18 -34.92
C ARG A 25 -18.75 3.34 -34.01
N PHE A 26 -19.70 3.68 -33.13
CA PHE A 26 -19.53 4.68 -32.10
C PHE A 26 -19.76 4.02 -30.74
N GLN A 27 -18.76 4.06 -29.87
CA GLN A 27 -18.80 3.44 -28.56
C GLN A 27 -18.78 4.50 -27.48
N VAL A 28 -19.68 4.37 -26.50
CA VAL A 28 -19.68 5.14 -25.26
C VAL A 28 -19.45 4.18 -24.11
N ASN A 29 -18.59 4.55 -23.15
CA ASN A 29 -18.36 3.76 -21.96
C ASN A 29 -18.27 4.61 -20.70
N ALA A 30 -18.55 3.98 -19.57
CA ALA A 30 -18.36 4.52 -18.24
C ALA A 30 -17.67 3.48 -17.36
N THR A 31 -16.65 3.92 -16.63
CA THR A 31 -15.95 3.14 -15.60
C THR A 31 -16.09 3.89 -14.28
N VAL A 32 -16.56 3.22 -13.23
CA VAL A 32 -16.66 3.76 -11.88
C VAL A 32 -15.87 2.86 -10.95
N LEU A 33 -14.79 3.39 -10.36
CA LEU A 33 -13.98 2.72 -9.36
C LEU A 33 -14.45 3.10 -7.97
N ASN A 34 -14.39 2.17 -7.02
CA ASN A 34 -14.90 2.33 -5.65
C ASN A 34 -16.36 2.84 -5.67
N LEU A 35 -17.25 2.08 -6.32
CA LEU A 35 -18.65 2.43 -6.61
C LEU A 35 -19.45 2.88 -5.36
N PHE A 36 -19.09 2.36 -4.18
CA PHE A 36 -19.76 2.67 -2.92
C PHE A 36 -19.00 3.68 -2.04
N ASP A 37 -17.96 4.32 -2.58
CA ASP A 37 -17.09 5.29 -1.88
C ASP A 37 -16.58 4.78 -0.52
N GLN A 38 -16.15 3.51 -0.46
CA GLN A 38 -15.68 2.90 0.77
C GLN A 38 -14.39 3.59 1.25
N ARG A 39 -14.40 4.06 2.50
CA ARG A 39 -13.22 4.57 3.19
C ARG A 39 -12.59 3.45 3.99
N ALA A 40 -11.44 2.97 3.54
CA ALA A 40 -10.73 1.88 4.20
C ALA A 40 -9.23 2.19 4.29
N VAL A 41 -8.59 1.76 5.37
CA VAL A 41 -7.13 1.81 5.50
C VAL A 41 -6.54 0.72 4.61
N ALA A 42 -5.79 1.10 3.59
CA ALA A 42 -5.13 0.19 2.68
C ALA A 42 -3.77 -0.27 3.21
N ASN A 43 -3.10 0.58 4.01
CA ASN A 43 -1.78 0.27 4.56
C ASN A 43 -1.55 0.91 5.94
N LYS A 44 -0.65 0.30 6.71
CA LYS A 44 -0.16 0.81 8.01
C LYS A 44 1.37 0.85 8.00
N PHE A 45 1.96 1.75 8.78
CA PHE A 45 3.40 1.71 9.01
C PHE A 45 3.77 0.42 9.76
N ASN A 46 4.54 -0.45 9.09
CA ASN A 46 4.88 -1.78 9.58
C ASN A 46 6.26 -1.86 10.26
N ASN A 47 7.06 -0.79 10.19
CA ASN A 47 8.37 -0.73 10.81
C ASN A 47 8.26 -0.12 12.21
N MET A 48 8.63 -0.89 13.24
CA MET A 48 8.70 -0.39 14.63
C MET A 48 9.82 0.65 14.80
N ARG A 49 10.88 0.56 13.99
CA ARG A 49 12.02 1.49 14.00
C ARG A 49 12.03 2.29 12.70
N ARG A 50 12.22 3.61 12.81
CA ARG A 50 12.12 4.56 11.68
C ARG A 50 13.22 4.36 10.63
N THR A 51 14.40 3.92 11.04
CA THR A 51 15.60 3.73 10.20
C THR A 51 15.84 2.27 9.81
N GLY A 52 14.91 1.36 10.13
CA GLY A 52 15.13 -0.09 10.03
C GLY A 52 15.93 -0.64 11.21
N ALA A 53 16.20 -1.94 11.19
CA ALA A 53 16.96 -2.66 12.22
C ALA A 53 18.06 -3.49 11.56
N GLY A 54 19.13 -2.84 11.11
CA GLY A 54 20.36 -3.51 10.70
C GLY A 54 21.32 -3.60 11.88
N LEU A 55 21.31 -4.70 12.61
CA LEU A 55 22.39 -5.01 13.56
C LEU A 55 23.54 -5.65 12.79
N ASN A 56 24.75 -5.10 12.90
CA ASN A 56 25.93 -5.76 12.37
C ASN A 56 26.35 -6.84 13.38
N ILE A 57 26.13 -8.12 13.02
CA ILE A 57 26.40 -9.26 13.87
C ILE A 57 27.48 -10.12 13.21
N ASN A 58 28.54 -10.45 13.97
CA ASN A 58 29.47 -11.48 13.55
C ASN A 58 28.81 -12.86 13.73
N GLU A 59 28.58 -13.57 12.62
CA GLU A 59 27.90 -14.87 12.65
C GLU A 59 28.63 -15.92 13.49
N THR A 60 29.96 -15.99 13.40
CA THR A 60 30.74 -16.98 14.17
C THR A 60 30.58 -16.77 15.68
N ALA A 61 30.66 -15.53 16.15
CA ALA A 61 30.44 -15.20 17.55
C ALA A 61 28.98 -15.40 17.97
N PHE A 62 28.02 -15.14 17.07
CA PHE A 62 26.60 -15.37 17.31
C PHE A 62 26.29 -16.85 17.53
N TYR A 63 26.77 -17.72 16.65
CA TYR A 63 26.59 -19.17 16.78
C TYR A 63 27.40 -19.77 17.94
N ALA A 64 28.48 -19.11 18.38
CA ALA A 64 29.21 -19.47 19.60
C ALA A 64 28.52 -18.98 20.89
N GLY A 65 27.37 -18.30 20.82
CA GLY A 65 26.66 -17.77 21.99
C GLY A 65 27.35 -16.56 22.65
N GLN A 66 28.30 -15.92 21.96
CA GLN A 66 29.13 -14.83 22.48
C GLN A 66 28.55 -13.43 22.18
N VAL A 67 27.40 -13.36 21.49
CA VAL A 67 26.77 -12.09 21.11
C VAL A 67 25.63 -11.74 22.08
N ASN A 68 25.75 -10.57 22.72
CA ASN A 68 24.65 -9.95 23.45
C ASN A 68 23.87 -9.02 22.51
N VAL A 69 22.75 -9.52 21.97
CA VAL A 69 21.89 -8.77 21.03
C VAL A 69 21.29 -7.52 21.69
N GLN A 70 20.93 -7.58 22.97
CA GLN A 70 20.38 -6.43 23.68
C GLN A 70 21.41 -5.29 23.79
N ALA A 71 22.66 -5.62 24.11
CA ALA A 71 23.73 -4.62 24.17
C ALA A 71 23.99 -3.94 22.80
N LEU A 72 23.88 -4.68 21.69
CA LEU A 72 23.99 -4.12 20.35
C LEU A 72 22.81 -3.19 20.02
N ILE A 73 21.59 -3.54 20.44
CA ILE A 73 20.40 -2.68 20.29
C ILE A 73 20.58 -1.39 21.09
N ASP A 74 21.01 -1.50 22.35
CA ASP A 74 21.19 -0.34 23.24
C ASP A 74 22.29 0.59 22.72
N ALA A 75 23.41 0.04 22.23
CA ALA A 75 24.47 0.81 21.59
C ALA A 75 24.01 1.54 20.31
N SER A 76 23.05 0.96 19.60
CA SER A 76 22.45 1.58 18.41
C SER A 76 21.31 2.56 18.73
N ALA A 77 20.81 2.63 19.96
CA ALA A 77 19.69 3.49 20.30
C ALA A 77 20.05 4.99 20.25
N PHE A 78 19.05 5.84 19.98
CA PHE A 78 19.18 7.29 20.16
C PHE A 78 19.37 7.62 21.65
N PRO A 79 20.25 8.56 22.05
CA PRO A 79 20.96 9.54 21.22
C PRO A 79 22.27 9.09 20.57
N ALA A 80 22.81 7.92 20.95
CA ALA A 80 24.12 7.48 20.48
C ALA A 80 24.14 7.24 18.96
N THR A 81 23.08 6.66 18.39
CA THR A 81 22.92 6.55 16.93
C THR A 81 21.46 6.81 16.47
N SER A 82 21.10 6.42 15.25
CA SER A 82 19.84 6.79 14.59
C SER A 82 18.64 5.89 14.89
N LEU A 83 18.81 4.82 15.69
CA LEU A 83 17.79 3.78 15.87
C LEU A 83 16.64 4.27 16.79
N ARG A 84 15.68 4.99 16.20
CA ARG A 84 14.52 5.58 16.88
C ARG A 84 13.27 4.72 16.67
N ILE A 85 12.42 4.62 17.69
CA ILE A 85 11.05 4.09 17.52
C ILE A 85 10.28 5.01 16.58
N ASP A 86 9.56 4.44 15.61
CA ASP A 86 8.66 5.23 14.76
C ASP A 86 7.33 5.45 15.50
N PRO A 87 6.97 6.71 15.86
CA PRO A 87 5.71 6.98 16.54
C PRO A 87 4.48 6.64 15.69
N ARG A 88 4.66 6.44 14.38
CA ARG A 88 3.59 6.07 13.45
C ARG A 88 3.42 4.57 13.34
N PHE A 89 4.22 3.76 14.03
CA PHE A 89 4.11 2.31 13.98
C PHE A 89 2.65 1.86 14.23
N LEU A 90 2.12 1.05 13.31
CA LEU A 90 0.72 0.60 13.24
C LEU A 90 -0.35 1.67 12.99
N MET A 91 0.03 2.94 12.81
CA MET A 91 -0.88 3.98 12.30
C MET A 91 -1.13 3.79 10.81
N ALA A 92 -2.30 4.25 10.35
CA ALA A 92 -2.66 4.23 8.93
C ALA A 92 -1.67 5.10 8.13
N SER A 93 -1.11 4.52 7.07
CA SER A 93 -0.19 5.20 6.16
C SER A 93 -0.82 5.49 4.81
N ASP A 94 -1.83 4.70 4.42
CA ASP A 94 -2.52 4.86 3.14
C ASP A 94 -3.99 4.44 3.24
N TYR A 95 -4.81 5.03 2.37
CA TYR A 95 -6.26 4.88 2.35
C TYR A 95 -6.75 4.54 0.95
N GLN A 96 -7.88 3.82 0.88
CA GLN A 96 -8.56 3.58 -0.37
C GLN A 96 -8.94 4.92 -1.02
N SER A 97 -8.69 5.03 -2.33
CA SER A 97 -9.03 6.23 -3.09
C SER A 97 -10.55 6.47 -3.09
N PRO A 98 -11.01 7.72 -3.10
CA PRO A 98 -12.43 8.03 -3.25
C PRO A 98 -13.01 7.46 -4.55
N MET A 99 -14.34 7.44 -4.66
CA MET A 99 -15.03 7.07 -5.90
C MET A 99 -14.51 7.88 -7.10
N GLN A 100 -14.15 7.18 -8.18
CA GLN A 100 -13.66 7.80 -9.42
C GLN A 100 -14.49 7.34 -10.61
N ALA A 101 -15.08 8.29 -11.35
CA ALA A 101 -15.81 8.02 -12.58
C ALA A 101 -15.00 8.49 -13.80
N ARG A 102 -14.96 7.66 -14.85
CA ARG A 102 -14.31 7.95 -16.13
C ARG A 102 -15.27 7.62 -17.27
N PHE A 103 -15.41 8.52 -18.22
CA PHE A 103 -16.24 8.33 -19.41
C PHE A 103 -15.36 8.31 -20.66
N GLY A 104 -15.64 7.37 -21.56
CA GLY A 104 -14.90 7.19 -22.79
C GLY A 104 -15.80 7.25 -24.00
N LEU A 105 -15.28 7.86 -25.06
CA LEU A 105 -15.88 7.89 -26.38
C LEU A 105 -14.87 7.32 -27.37
N LYS A 106 -15.30 6.40 -28.23
CA LYS A 106 -14.46 5.83 -29.28
C LYS A 106 -15.23 5.72 -30.59
N PHE A 107 -14.62 6.24 -31.65
CA PHE A 107 -15.12 6.07 -33.01
C PHE A 107 -14.23 5.06 -33.76
N VAL A 108 -14.85 4.14 -34.48
CA VAL A 108 -14.18 3.10 -35.28
C VAL A 108 -14.68 3.21 -36.72
N PHE A 109 -13.74 3.25 -37.66
CA PHE A 109 -13.97 3.36 -39.10
C PHE A 109 -13.59 2.06 -39.82
#